data_AF-A0A351Q527-F1
#
_entry.id   AF-A0A351Q527-F1
#
_cell.length_a   1.000
_cell.length_b   1.000
_cell.length_c   1.000
_cell.angle_alpha   90.00
_cell.angle_beta   90.00
_cell.angle_gamma   90.00
#
_symmetry.space_group_name_H-M   'P 1'
#
loop_
_entity.id
_entity.type
_entity.pdbx_description
1 polymer ?
#
loop_
_entity_poly.entity_id
_entity_poly.type
_entity_poly.pdbx_seq_one_letter_code
_entity_poly.pdbx_strand_id
1 'polypeptide(L)'
;MAYSEKVIDHYENPRNVGKLDDSSKFVGTGMVGAPACGDVMRLQIQVNDQGIIEDAKFKTYGCGSAIASSSLLTEWVKGQHIDA
;
A
#
# COMPACT_ATOMS: atom_id res chain seq x y z
N MET A 1 9.07 11.13 22.65
CA MET A 1 8.43 11.40 21.35
C MET A 1 7.39 10.31 21.11
N ALA A 2 6.17 10.65 20.72
CA ALA A 2 5.02 9.71 20.73
C ALA A 2 5.00 8.72 19.55
N TYR A 3 5.94 8.82 18.61
CA TYR A 3 6.04 7.95 17.45
C TYR A 3 7.43 7.32 17.36
N SER A 4 7.46 6.07 16.92
CA SER A 4 8.68 5.31 16.63
C SER A 4 9.43 5.94 15.45
N GLU A 5 10.77 5.91 15.47
CA GLU A 5 11.61 6.39 14.36
C GLU A 5 11.23 5.74 13.02
N LYS A 6 10.79 4.47 13.04
CA LYS A 6 10.31 3.77 11.85
C LYS A 6 9.04 4.40 11.29
N VAL A 7 8.12 4.82 12.16
CA VAL A 7 6.86 5.46 11.72
C VAL A 7 7.16 6.81 11.10
N ILE A 8 8.11 7.56 11.67
CA ILE A 8 8.52 8.87 11.16
C ILE A 8 9.20 8.72 9.79
N ASP A 9 10.12 7.76 9.63
CA ASP A 9 10.79 7.52 8.34
C ASP A 9 9.80 7.19 7.22
N HIS A 10 8.86 6.28 7.47
CA HIS A 10 7.84 5.93 6.48
C HIS A 10 6.78 7.02 6.27
N TYR A 11 6.64 7.97 7.19
CA TYR A 11 5.76 9.13 7.03
C TYR A 11 6.42 10.24 6.22
N GLU A 12 7.68 10.55 6.49
CA GLU A 12 8.44 11.58 5.76
C GLU A 12 8.89 11.09 4.38
N ASN A 13 9.29 9.82 4.27
CA ASN A 13 9.74 9.18 3.03
C ASN A 13 8.91 7.91 2.72
N PRO A 14 7.62 8.06 2.40
CA PRO A 14 6.78 6.91 2.10
C PRO A 14 7.25 6.22 0.81
N ARG A 15 7.66 4.95 0.92
CA ARG A 15 8.05 4.13 -0.24
C ARG A 15 6.82 3.64 -0.98
N ASN A 16 6.91 3.50 -2.30
CA ASN A 16 5.85 2.92 -3.15
C ASN A 16 4.54 3.73 -3.19
N VAL A 17 4.59 5.03 -2.94
CA VAL A 17 3.46 5.92 -3.18
C VAL A 17 3.23 6.04 -4.68
N GLY A 18 2.00 5.80 -5.13
CA GLY A 18 1.70 5.89 -6.55
C GLY A 18 0.36 5.26 -6.92
N LYS A 19 0.18 5.10 -8.22
CA LYS A 19 -0.96 4.40 -8.80
C LYS A 19 -0.44 3.47 -9.88
N LEU A 20 -1.01 2.27 -9.96
CA LEU A 20 -0.78 1.36 -11.08
C LEU A 20 -1.85 1.55 -12.15
N ASP A 21 -1.69 0.86 -13.29
CA ASP A 21 -2.67 0.89 -14.36
C ASP A 21 -3.89 0.03 -14.00
N ASP A 22 -5.03 0.69 -13.71
CA ASP A 22 -6.29 0.04 -13.37
C ASP A 22 -6.86 -0.81 -14.54
N SER A 23 -6.40 -0.60 -15.77
CA SER A 23 -6.86 -1.32 -16.95
C SER A 23 -6.12 -2.64 -17.18
N SER A 24 -5.01 -2.86 -16.47
CA SER A 24 -4.23 -4.10 -16.57
C SER A 24 -4.93 -5.24 -15.86
N LYS A 25 -5.06 -6.39 -16.54
CA LYS A 25 -5.59 -7.62 -15.94
C LYS A 25 -4.74 -8.18 -14.81
N PHE A 26 -3.47 -7.76 -14.76
CA PHE A 26 -2.50 -8.16 -13.74
C PHE A 26 -2.54 -7.26 -12.51
N VAL A 27 -3.35 -6.20 -12.51
CA VAL A 27 -3.40 -5.24 -11.41
C VAL A 27 -4.68 -5.43 -10.60
N GLY A 28 -4.53 -5.87 -9.36
CA GLY A 28 -5.58 -5.89 -8.36
C GLY A 28 -5.68 -4.54 -7.66
N THR A 29 -6.86 -3.95 -7.60
CA THR A 29 -7.10 -2.68 -6.89
C THR A 29 -8.08 -2.89 -5.73
N GLY A 30 -7.59 -2.70 -4.51
CA GLY A 30 -8.40 -2.67 -3.30
C GLY A 30 -8.53 -1.23 -2.79
N MET A 31 -9.76 -0.76 -2.60
CA MET A 31 -10.02 0.51 -1.93
C MET A 31 -10.89 0.25 -0.71
N VAL A 32 -10.36 0.58 0.46
CA VAL A 32 -10.99 0.33 1.76
C VAL A 32 -10.91 1.60 2.61
N GLY A 33 -11.95 1.82 3.41
CA GLY A 33 -12.05 2.97 4.29
C GLY A 33 -13.41 3.64 4.20
N ALA A 34 -13.68 4.50 5.17
CA ALA A 34 -14.93 5.22 5.29
C ALA A 34 -14.63 6.73 5.27
N PRO A 35 -15.19 7.50 4.33
CA PRO A 35 -15.05 8.96 4.33
C PRO A 35 -15.47 9.58 5.67
N ALA A 36 -16.42 8.95 6.37
CA ALA A 36 -16.91 9.38 7.68
C ALA A 36 -15.84 9.33 8.79
N CYS A 37 -14.84 8.46 8.67
CA CYS A 37 -13.75 8.33 9.65
C CYS A 37 -12.50 9.13 9.25
N GLY A 38 -12.48 9.74 8.06
CA GLY A 38 -11.33 10.49 7.56
C GLY A 38 -10.16 9.61 7.09
N ASP A 39 -10.30 8.29 7.14
CA ASP A 39 -9.28 7.32 6.72
C ASP A 39 -9.76 6.55 5.48
N VAL A 40 -9.07 6.75 4.35
CA VAL A 40 -9.31 6.04 3.09
C VAL A 40 -7.99 5.55 2.53
N MET A 41 -7.87 4.24 2.34
CA MET A 41 -6.70 3.58 1.78
C MET A 41 -7.05 2.93 0.44
N ARG A 42 -6.25 3.24 -0.58
CA ARG A 42 -6.21 2.55 -1.86
C ARG A 42 -4.88 1.81 -1.96
N LEU A 43 -4.95 0.50 -2.14
CA LEU A 43 -3.79 -0.37 -2.33
C LEU A 43 -3.95 -1.10 -3.67
N GLN A 44 -2.88 -1.10 -4.45
CA GLN A 44 -2.82 -1.74 -5.75
C GLN A 44 -1.63 -2.68 -5.80
N ILE A 45 -1.86 -3.89 -6.29
CA ILE A 45 -0.82 -4.90 -6.45
C ILE A 45 -0.81 -5.36 -7.90
N GLN A 46 0.39 -5.53 -8.45
CA GLN A 46 0.60 -6.15 -9.76
C GLN A 46 1.10 -7.57 -9.53
N VAL A 47 0.40 -8.54 -10.10
CA VAL A 47 0.66 -9.97 -9.95
C VAL A 47 1.01 -10.54 -11.31
N ASN A 48 2.06 -11.36 -11.39
CA ASN A 48 2.40 -12.04 -12.63
C ASN A 48 1.60 -13.35 -12.83
N ASP A 49 1.78 -13.99 -13.98
CA ASP A 49 1.12 -15.27 -14.32
C ASP A 49 1.43 -16.41 -13.35
N GLN A 50 2.50 -16.29 -12.57
CA GLN A 50 2.92 -17.27 -11.57
C GLN A 50 2.32 -16.99 -10.18
N GLY A 51 1.49 -15.96 -10.02
CA GLY A 51 0.89 -15.60 -8.73
C GLY A 51 1.80 -14.79 -7.80
N ILE A 52 2.94 -14.28 -8.30
CA ILE A 52 3.91 -13.49 -7.52
C ILE A 52 3.61 -12.00 -7.69
N ILE A 53 3.63 -11.26 -6.59
CA ILE A 53 3.45 -9.81 -6.58
C ILE A 53 4.75 -9.12 -7.04
N GLU A 54 4.76 -8.56 -8.25
CA GLU A 54 5.93 -7.88 -8.82
C GLU A 54 6.07 -6.44 -8.32
N ASP A 55 4.95 -5.75 -8.15
CA ASP A 55 4.94 -4.39 -7.63
C ASP A 55 3.68 -4.15 -6.79
N ALA A 56 3.81 -3.27 -5.81
CA ALA A 56 2.71 -2.82 -4.98
C ALA A 56 2.81 -1.31 -4.83
N LYS A 57 1.70 -0.61 -5.04
CA LYS A 57 1.57 0.83 -4.85
C LYS A 57 0.43 1.12 -3.91
N PHE A 58 0.54 2.19 -3.14
CA PHE A 58 -0.55 2.66 -2.30
C PHE A 58 -0.77 4.16 -2.41
N LYS A 59 -2.00 4.57 -2.11
CA LYS A 59 -2.39 5.93 -1.79
C LYS A 59 -3.31 5.85 -0.58
N THR A 60 -2.93 6.52 0.49
CA THR A 60 -3.77 6.59 1.68
C THR A 60 -3.95 8.02 2.10
N TYR A 61 -5.12 8.31 2.62
CA TYR A 61 -5.50 9.57 3.24
C TYR A 61 -5.91 9.22 4.65
N GLY A 62 -5.23 9.77 5.65
CA GLY A 62 -5.47 9.43 7.04
C GLY A 62 -4.34 9.87 7.96
N CYS A 63 -4.34 9.34 9.19
CA CYS A 63 -3.30 9.63 10.16
C CYS A 63 -1.90 9.17 9.68
N GLY A 64 -0.83 9.81 10.18
CA GLY A 64 0.55 9.47 9.80
C GLY A 64 0.91 8.01 10.09
N SER A 65 0.29 7.40 11.11
CA SER A 65 0.45 5.97 11.40
C SER A 65 -0.17 5.06 10.33
N ALA A 66 -1.29 5.47 9.72
CA ALA A 66 -1.88 4.75 8.60
C ALA A 66 -0.97 4.82 7.36
N ILE A 67 -0.41 6.01 7.07
CA ILE A 67 0.56 6.19 5.98
C ILE A 67 1.79 5.29 6.17
N ALA A 68 2.38 5.33 7.36
CA ALA A 68 3.56 4.52 7.65
C ALA A 68 3.28 3.02 7.54
N SER A 69 2.13 2.57 8.05
CA SER A 69 1.72 1.16 7.98
C SER A 69 1.49 0.69 6.55
N SER A 70 0.81 1.50 5.72
CA SER A 70 0.61 1.21 4.30
C SER A 70 1.93 1.15 3.53
N SER A 71 2.87 2.07 3.83
CA SER A 71 4.19 2.06 3.19
C SER A 71 4.97 0.79 3.51
N LEU A 72 5.05 0.41 4.79
CA LEU A 72 5.73 -0.81 5.20
C LEU A 72 5.08 -2.06 4.57
N LEU A 73 3.74 -2.10 4.54
CA LEU A 73 3.00 -3.20 3.91
C LEU A 73 3.38 -3.37 2.44
N THR A 74 3.45 -2.28 1.67
CA THR A 74 3.79 -2.36 0.24
C THR A 74 5.20 -2.88 -0.04
N GLU A 75 6.14 -2.68 0.88
CA GLU A 75 7.47 -3.29 0.78
C GLU A 75 7.43 -4.79 1.09
N TRP A 76 6.66 -5.19 2.09
CA TRP A 76 6.57 -6.58 2.53
C TRP A 76 5.85 -7.49 1.53
N VAL A 77 4.78 -7.01 0.90
CA VAL A 77 4.02 -7.81 -0.06
C VAL A 77 4.74 -7.96 -1.39
N LYS A 78 5.70 -7.08 -1.71
CA LYS A 78 6.46 -7.16 -2.95
C LYS A 78 7.35 -8.41 -2.92
N GLY A 79 7.19 -9.28 -3.92
CA GLY A 79 7.88 -10.57 -4.01
C GLY A 79 7.20 -11.72 -3.26
N GLN A 80 6.06 -11.47 -2.59
CA GLN A 80 5.25 -12.53 -2.00
C GLN A 80 4.34 -13.19 -3.04
N HIS A 81 3.96 -14.43 -2.77
CA HIS A 81 2.98 -15.16 -3.56
C HIS A 81 1.57 -14.93 -3.01
N ILE A 82 0.56 -14.82 -3.88
CA ILE A 82 -0.83 -14.81 -3.45
C ILE A 82 -1.25 -16.25 -3.13
N ASP A 83 -1.47 -16.54 -1.86
CA ASP A 83 -2.14 -17.77 -1.45
C ASP A 83 -3.64 -17.66 -1.72
N ALA A 84 -4.20 -18.73 -2.29
CA ALA A 84 -5.60 -18.84 -2.69
C ALA A 84 -6.55 -19.08 -1.51
#